data_AF-U5E9E5-F1
#
_entry.id   AF-U5E9E5-F1
#
_cell.length_a   1.000
_cell.length_b   1.000
_cell.length_c   1.000
_cell.angle_alpha   90.00
_cell.angle_beta   90.00
_cell.angle_gamma   90.00
#
_symmetry.space_group_name_H-M   'P 1'
#
loop_
_entity.id
_entity.type
_entity.pdbx_description
1 polymer ?
#
loop_
_entity_poly.entity_id
_entity_poly.type
_entity_poly.pdbx_seq_one_letter_code
_entity_poly.pdbx_strand_id
1 'polypeptide(L)'
;MKLISMAILAACLTAAGCTSENRPVTVEATTTVAPPFKPSSITHGQMCDAVLQFFGRELKVYEAGVYPLDNRDGTMDIGGHCPVRQGSIQIGYWQTRSDSSPDPAEGVKRFDETLDVSGRTVFVDDQRSDSTDGLSGVTLATRVGEFNTQFKIWQAYDGHKTRTEDGPLSISNSQVEAAARFIVEVTGHLDAGQW
;
A
#
# COMPACT_ATOMS: atom_id res chain seq x y z
N MET A 1 -61.21 -4.67 30.34
CA MET A 1 -60.99 -5.74 31.32
C MET A 1 -59.60 -5.54 31.94
N LYS A 2 -59.56 -5.39 33.27
CA LYS A 2 -58.42 -5.36 34.21
C LYS A 2 -57.34 -4.25 34.10
N LEU A 3 -57.45 -3.30 35.03
CA LEU A 3 -56.37 -2.59 35.74
C LEU A 3 -55.49 -3.56 36.56
N ILE A 4 -54.25 -3.14 36.88
CA ILE A 4 -53.51 -3.19 38.17
C ILE A 4 -52.13 -2.53 37.88
N SER A 5 -51.80 -1.31 38.30
CA SER A 5 -51.45 -0.77 39.64
C SER A 5 -50.13 -1.26 40.27
N MET A 6 -49.20 -0.30 40.39
CA MET A 6 -48.41 0.10 41.58
C MET A 6 -47.35 -0.83 42.23
N ALA A 7 -46.10 -0.30 42.24
CA ALA A 7 -45.24 0.06 43.39
C ALA A 7 -44.71 -1.08 44.30
N ILE A 8 -43.48 -1.06 44.86
CA ILE A 8 -42.99 -0.20 45.96
C ILE A 8 -41.50 -0.52 46.30
N LEU A 9 -40.78 0.55 46.69
CA LEU A 9 -39.65 0.77 47.62
C LEU A 9 -38.48 -0.24 47.86
N ALA A 10 -37.28 0.30 47.64
CA ALA A 10 -36.23 0.69 48.62
C ALA A 10 -35.68 -0.30 49.67
N ALA A 11 -34.34 -0.33 49.81
CA ALA A 11 -33.62 0.08 51.02
C ALA A 11 -32.09 0.06 50.84
N CYS A 12 -31.43 1.05 51.46
CA CYS A 12 -29.99 1.30 51.53
C CYS A 12 -29.18 0.18 52.20
N LEU A 13 -27.90 0.09 51.84
CA LEU A 13 -26.84 -0.21 52.80
C LEU A 13 -25.60 0.65 52.51
N THR A 14 -25.23 1.43 53.52
CA THR A 14 -23.99 2.19 53.65
C THR A 14 -22.87 1.26 54.09
N ALA A 15 -21.68 1.41 53.50
CA ALA A 15 -20.43 0.97 54.13
C ALA A 15 -19.24 1.79 53.64
N ALA A 16 -18.68 2.55 54.58
CA ALA A 16 -17.26 2.84 54.80
C ALA A 16 -16.32 3.17 53.62
N GLY A 17 -15.91 4.44 53.59
CA GLY A 17 -14.51 4.83 53.76
C GLY A 17 -13.45 4.19 52.87
N CYS A 18 -13.05 4.92 51.83
CA CYS A 18 -11.64 5.02 51.42
C CYS A 18 -11.37 6.48 51.07
N THR A 19 -10.59 7.16 51.91
CA THR A 19 -9.90 8.40 51.55
C THR A 19 -8.96 8.10 50.38
N SER A 20 -9.42 8.33 49.14
CA SER A 20 -8.53 8.38 47.99
C SER A 20 -7.83 9.73 48.00
N GLU A 21 -6.55 9.75 48.37
CA GLU A 21 -5.65 10.86 48.07
C GLU A 21 -5.79 11.20 46.58
N ASN A 22 -6.37 12.37 46.30
CA ASN A 22 -6.23 13.04 45.01
C ASN A 22 -4.76 13.45 44.87
N ARG A 23 -3.90 12.51 44.46
CA ARG A 23 -2.66 12.88 43.80
C ARG A 23 -3.02 13.23 42.36
N PRO A 24 -2.80 14.48 41.91
CA PRO A 24 -2.84 14.77 40.49
C PRO A 24 -1.77 13.89 39.82
N VAL A 25 -2.21 12.92 39.03
CA VAL A 25 -1.33 12.25 38.08
C VAL A 25 -1.02 13.30 37.03
N THR A 26 0.11 13.97 37.18
CA THR A 26 0.71 14.74 36.10
C THR A 26 1.04 13.73 35.00
N VAL A 27 0.12 13.57 34.06
CA VAL A 27 0.40 12.90 32.79
C VAL A 27 1.37 13.84 32.09
N GLU A 28 2.67 13.56 32.20
CA GLU A 28 3.65 14.14 31.30
C GLU A 28 3.26 13.70 29.90
N ALA A 29 2.53 14.56 29.21
CA ALA A 29 2.28 14.43 27.79
C ALA A 29 3.67 14.48 27.13
N THR A 30 4.25 13.29 26.95
CA THR A 30 5.45 13.12 26.15
C THR A 30 5.01 13.54 24.76
N THR A 31 5.30 14.81 24.44
CA THR A 31 4.98 15.37 23.14
C THR A 31 6.01 14.72 22.23
N THR A 32 5.66 13.57 21.66
CA THR A 32 6.48 12.92 20.65
C THR A 32 6.49 13.86 19.46
N VAL A 33 7.51 14.71 19.40
CA VAL A 33 7.76 15.58 18.26
C VAL A 33 7.97 14.63 17.09
N ALA A 34 7.02 14.61 16.16
CA ALA A 34 7.17 13.86 14.93
C ALA A 34 8.50 14.28 14.28
N PRO A 35 9.32 13.32 13.80
CA PRO A 35 10.55 13.68 13.11
C PRO A 35 10.26 14.69 12.00
N PRO A 36 11.18 15.64 11.75
CA PRO A 36 10.96 16.63 10.70
C PRO A 36 10.77 15.94 9.36
N PHE A 37 9.68 16.30 8.67
CA PHE A 37 9.37 15.86 7.31
C PHE A 37 10.60 16.10 6.42
N LYS A 38 11.13 15.02 5.82
CA LYS A 38 12.25 15.11 4.87
C LYS A 38 11.65 15.12 3.46
N PRO A 39 11.65 16.28 2.76
CA PRO A 39 11.16 16.32 1.39
C PRO A 39 11.97 15.39 0.49
N SER A 40 11.27 14.67 -0.38
CA SER A 40 11.84 13.83 -1.41
C SER A 40 12.24 14.70 -2.60
N SER A 41 13.47 14.53 -3.09
CA SER A 41 13.89 15.15 -4.35
C SER A 41 13.41 14.40 -5.59
N ILE A 42 12.76 13.24 -5.40
CA ILE A 42 12.29 12.38 -6.47
C ILE A 42 10.99 12.93 -7.04
N THR A 43 10.98 13.12 -8.34
CA THR A 43 9.83 13.60 -9.09
C THR A 43 8.92 12.44 -9.53
N HIS A 44 7.65 12.74 -9.78
CA HIS A 44 6.70 11.79 -10.38
C HIS A 44 7.23 11.24 -11.71
N GLY A 45 7.89 12.08 -12.53
CA GLY A 45 8.48 11.69 -13.80
C GLY A 45 9.54 10.60 -13.63
N GLN A 46 10.49 10.80 -12.71
CA GLN A 46 11.54 9.80 -12.43
C GLN A 46 10.95 8.47 -11.99
N MET A 47 9.99 8.48 -11.07
CA MET A 47 9.34 7.26 -10.59
C MET A 47 8.60 6.53 -11.71
N CYS A 48 7.77 7.24 -12.47
CA CYS A 48 7.01 6.61 -13.55
C CYS A 48 7.92 6.09 -14.67
N ASP A 49 9.06 6.73 -14.91
CA ASP A 49 10.06 6.24 -15.87
C ASP A 49 10.74 4.95 -15.39
N ALA A 50 11.05 4.80 -14.09
CA ALA A 50 11.53 3.54 -13.53
C ALA A 50 10.47 2.42 -13.65
N VAL A 51 9.21 2.72 -13.34
CA VAL A 51 8.11 1.76 -13.50
C VAL A 51 8.01 1.32 -14.97
N LEU A 52 8.08 2.24 -15.92
CA LEU A 52 8.10 1.89 -17.34
C LEU A 52 9.31 1.05 -17.75
N GLN A 53 10.49 1.37 -17.22
CA GLN A 53 11.69 0.59 -17.48
C GLN A 53 11.55 -0.84 -16.95
N PHE A 54 10.93 -1.04 -15.79
CA PHE A 54 10.63 -2.37 -15.27
C PHE A 54 9.72 -3.16 -16.25
N PHE A 55 8.62 -2.56 -16.71
CA PHE A 55 7.72 -3.19 -17.68
C PHE A 55 8.42 -3.56 -18.98
N GLY A 56 9.25 -2.67 -19.53
CA GLY A 56 9.98 -2.94 -20.76
C GLY A 56 11.11 -3.97 -20.59
N ARG A 57 11.91 -3.87 -19.53
CA ARG A 57 13.13 -4.67 -19.37
C ARG A 57 12.89 -6.02 -18.74
N GLU A 58 12.13 -6.07 -17.65
CA GLU A 58 11.89 -7.27 -16.86
C GLU A 58 10.70 -8.08 -17.38
N LEU A 59 9.66 -7.39 -17.85
CA LEU A 59 8.44 -8.03 -18.36
C LEU A 59 8.37 -8.12 -19.89
N LYS A 60 9.32 -7.52 -20.61
CA LYS A 60 9.36 -7.49 -22.08
C LYS A 60 8.10 -6.90 -22.72
N VAL A 61 7.39 -6.05 -22.00
CA VAL A 61 6.18 -5.38 -22.51
C VAL A 61 6.61 -4.30 -23.50
N TYR A 62 6.17 -4.42 -24.74
CA TYR A 62 6.40 -3.38 -25.74
C TYR A 62 5.32 -2.29 -25.67
N GLU A 63 5.66 -1.08 -26.10
CA GLU A 63 4.73 0.07 -26.14
C GLU A 63 4.04 0.37 -24.79
N ALA A 64 4.71 0.04 -23.67
CA ALA A 64 4.26 0.47 -22.35
C ALA A 64 4.37 2.00 -22.26
N GLY A 65 3.32 2.64 -21.74
CA GLY A 65 3.27 4.07 -21.51
C GLY A 65 2.67 4.39 -20.16
N VAL A 66 3.02 5.55 -19.61
CA VAL A 66 2.35 6.14 -18.44
C VAL A 66 1.60 7.37 -18.89
N TYR A 67 0.38 7.51 -18.40
CA TYR A 67 -0.35 8.78 -18.45
C TYR A 67 -0.34 9.32 -17.03
N PRO A 68 0.67 10.11 -16.64
CA PRO A 68 0.67 10.69 -15.31
C PRO A 68 -0.55 11.60 -15.22
N LEU A 69 -1.40 11.34 -14.22
CA LEU A 69 -2.46 12.26 -13.84
C LEU A 69 -1.86 13.49 -13.11
N ASP A 70 -0.66 13.30 -12.54
CA ASP A 70 0.06 14.31 -11.79
C ASP A 70 1.11 15.05 -12.62
N ASN A 71 1.54 16.22 -12.14
CA ASN A 71 2.64 16.96 -12.73
C ASN A 71 3.94 16.14 -12.63
N ARG A 72 4.55 15.80 -13.77
CA ARG A 72 5.80 15.01 -13.83
C ARG A 72 6.94 15.64 -13.06
N ASP A 73 6.99 16.96 -12.95
CA ASP A 73 8.03 17.68 -12.21
C ASP A 73 7.72 17.82 -10.71
N GLY A 74 6.53 17.42 -10.27
CA GLY A 74 6.14 17.43 -8.87
C GLY A 74 6.91 16.40 -8.06
N THR A 75 7.37 16.78 -6.88
CA THR A 75 8.04 15.88 -5.92
C THR A 75 7.06 14.89 -5.30
N MET A 76 7.55 13.70 -4.96
CA MET A 76 6.76 12.62 -4.35
C MET A 76 6.81 12.67 -2.82
N ASP A 77 6.65 13.86 -2.27
CA ASP A 77 6.77 14.18 -0.84
C ASP A 77 5.77 13.42 0.04
N ILE A 78 4.53 13.33 -0.44
CA ILE A 78 3.42 12.64 0.25
C ILE A 78 3.01 11.33 -0.46
N GLY A 79 3.73 11.00 -1.53
CA GLY A 79 3.48 9.89 -2.42
C GLY A 79 2.97 10.31 -3.80
N GLY A 80 2.35 9.35 -4.51
CA GLY A 80 1.93 9.52 -5.89
C GLY A 80 1.70 8.18 -6.58
N HIS A 81 1.36 8.22 -7.87
CA HIS A 81 0.99 7.03 -8.61
C HIS A 81 1.36 7.08 -10.10
N CYS A 82 1.59 5.89 -10.67
CA CYS A 82 2.00 5.68 -12.05
C CYS A 82 1.12 4.58 -12.68
N PRO A 83 0.00 4.94 -13.33
CA PRO A 83 -0.80 3.99 -14.08
C PRO A 83 -0.08 3.61 -15.38
N VAL A 84 0.13 2.31 -15.58
CA VAL A 84 0.84 1.78 -16.75
C VAL A 84 -0.17 1.27 -17.75
N ARG A 85 -0.02 1.65 -19.02
CA ARG A 85 -0.91 1.31 -20.11
C ARG A 85 -0.17 0.72 -21.30
N GLN A 86 -0.86 -0.11 -22.07
CA GLN A 86 -0.49 -0.49 -23.43
C GLN A 86 -1.63 -0.08 -24.36
N GLY A 87 -1.42 0.97 -25.14
CA GLY A 87 -2.52 1.66 -25.83
C GLY A 87 -3.52 2.28 -24.84
N SER A 88 -4.80 1.95 -24.97
CA SER A 88 -5.86 2.41 -24.07
C SER A 88 -6.08 1.51 -22.85
N ILE A 89 -5.43 0.34 -22.79
CA ILE A 89 -5.65 -0.67 -21.75
C ILE A 89 -4.67 -0.44 -20.62
N GLN A 90 -5.16 -0.42 -19.38
CA GLN A 90 -4.29 -0.39 -18.20
C GLN A 90 -3.75 -1.81 -17.96
N ILE A 91 -2.44 -1.93 -17.86
CA ILE A 91 -1.71 -3.21 -17.72
C ILE A 91 -0.97 -3.31 -16.38
N GLY A 92 -0.98 -2.24 -15.60
CA GLY A 92 -0.44 -2.23 -14.26
C GLY A 92 -0.59 -0.88 -13.60
N TYR A 93 -0.09 -0.81 -12.38
CA TYR A 93 -0.24 0.37 -11.56
C TYR A 93 0.77 0.34 -10.41
N TRP A 94 1.53 1.40 -10.25
CA TRP A 94 2.36 1.61 -9.07
C TRP A 94 1.77 2.77 -8.27
N GLN A 95 1.70 2.65 -6.95
CA GLN A 95 1.31 3.75 -6.07
C GLN A 95 2.11 3.74 -4.79
N THR A 96 2.29 4.91 -4.20
CA THR A 96 2.81 5.05 -2.86
C THR A 96 2.07 6.14 -2.11
N ARG A 97 1.99 5.98 -0.79
CA ARG A 97 1.51 7.00 0.15
C ARG A 97 2.48 7.09 1.32
N SER A 98 2.75 8.30 1.79
CA SER A 98 3.47 8.51 3.05
C SER A 98 2.47 8.67 4.19
N ASP A 99 2.47 7.74 5.15
CA ASP A 99 1.68 7.86 6.38
C ASP A 99 2.14 6.92 7.50
N SER A 100 1.48 7.08 8.64
CA SER A 100 1.74 6.33 9.88
C SER A 100 1.13 4.92 9.90
N SER A 101 0.32 4.53 8.92
CA SER A 101 -0.28 3.20 8.90
C SER A 101 0.82 2.17 8.63
N PRO A 102 1.05 1.18 9.51
CA PRO A 102 2.08 0.18 9.29
C PRO A 102 1.73 -0.83 8.20
N ASP A 103 0.48 -0.82 7.73
CA ASP A 103 -0.06 -1.77 6.76
C ASP A 103 0.02 -1.22 5.33
N PRO A 104 0.95 -1.74 4.48
CA PRO A 104 1.02 -1.35 3.08
C PRO A 104 -0.06 -2.02 2.22
N ALA A 105 -0.73 -3.06 2.71
CA ALA A 105 -1.79 -3.79 2.03
C ALA A 105 -3.20 -3.20 2.25
N GLU A 106 -3.34 -2.18 3.12
CA GLU A 106 -4.61 -1.48 3.36
C GLU A 106 -5.76 -2.40 3.81
N GLY A 107 -5.45 -3.42 4.62
CA GLY A 107 -6.42 -4.38 5.13
C GLY A 107 -6.96 -5.34 4.07
N VAL A 108 -6.37 -5.37 2.87
CA VAL A 108 -6.72 -6.35 1.83
C VAL A 108 -6.28 -7.73 2.31
N LYS A 109 -7.25 -8.61 2.54
CA LYS A 109 -7.02 -9.94 3.12
C LYS A 109 -6.33 -10.95 2.20
N ARG A 110 -6.08 -10.60 0.93
CA ARG A 110 -5.57 -11.51 -0.12
C ARG A 110 -4.04 -11.57 -0.21
N PHE A 111 -3.34 -10.84 0.65
CA PHE A 111 -1.88 -10.88 0.73
C PHE A 111 -1.43 -12.09 1.56
N ASP A 112 -1.62 -13.28 1.00
CA ASP A 112 -1.42 -14.56 1.71
C ASP A 112 0.06 -15.00 1.70
N GLU A 113 0.86 -14.46 0.79
CA GLU A 113 2.28 -14.78 0.66
C GLU A 113 3.16 -13.58 1.06
N THR A 114 4.36 -13.89 1.55
CA THR A 114 5.39 -12.88 1.84
C THR A 114 6.74 -13.29 1.28
N LEU A 115 7.49 -12.31 0.79
CA LEU A 115 8.88 -12.45 0.37
C LEU A 115 9.76 -11.58 1.27
N ASP A 116 10.94 -12.08 1.65
CA ASP A 116 11.98 -11.27 2.26
C ASP A 116 12.92 -10.73 1.18
N VAL A 117 13.05 -9.41 1.13
CA VAL A 117 13.92 -8.71 0.20
C VAL A 117 14.84 -7.81 1.01
N SER A 118 16.06 -8.27 1.24
CA SER A 118 17.08 -7.52 2.01
C SER A 118 16.60 -7.13 3.41
N GLY A 119 15.93 -8.06 4.12
CA GLY A 119 15.39 -7.81 5.46
C GLY A 119 14.11 -6.96 5.47
N ARG A 120 13.46 -6.79 4.31
CA ARG A 120 12.17 -6.11 4.19
C ARG A 120 11.12 -7.08 3.69
N THR A 121 9.96 -7.05 4.34
CA THR A 121 8.81 -7.85 3.94
C THR A 121 8.11 -7.23 2.73
N VAL A 122 7.87 -8.06 1.73
CA VAL A 122 7.00 -7.76 0.60
C VAL A 122 5.82 -8.71 0.67
N PHE A 123 4.62 -8.17 0.83
CA PHE A 123 3.37 -8.90 0.78
C PHE A 123 2.98 -9.15 -0.68
N VAL A 124 2.52 -10.36 -1.00
CA VAL A 124 2.13 -10.75 -2.35
C VAL A 124 0.68 -11.27 -2.35
N ASP A 125 -0.14 -10.66 -3.21
CA ASP A 125 -1.47 -11.13 -3.60
C ASP A 125 -1.35 -11.67 -5.04
N ASP A 126 -1.29 -13.00 -5.16
CA ASP A 126 -1.08 -13.71 -6.42
C ASP A 126 -2.40 -14.20 -7.02
N GLN A 127 -2.84 -13.51 -8.06
CA GLN A 127 -4.08 -13.80 -8.80
C GLN A 127 -3.74 -14.26 -10.23
N ARG A 128 -2.58 -14.86 -10.47
CA ARG A 128 -2.21 -15.31 -11.82
C ARG A 128 -3.11 -16.44 -12.32
N SER A 129 -3.59 -17.29 -11.41
CA SER A 129 -4.52 -18.39 -11.71
C SER A 129 -5.99 -18.05 -11.53
N ASP A 130 -6.30 -16.93 -10.87
CA ASP A 130 -7.66 -16.46 -10.69
C ASP A 130 -8.01 -15.55 -11.86
N SER A 131 -8.90 -16.01 -12.75
CA SER A 131 -9.40 -15.21 -13.87
C SER A 131 -10.83 -14.74 -13.64
N THR A 132 -11.30 -14.74 -12.40
CA THR A 132 -12.64 -14.23 -12.09
C THR A 132 -12.67 -12.77 -12.51
N ASP A 133 -13.62 -12.42 -13.38
CA ASP A 133 -13.79 -11.09 -13.97
C ASP A 133 -12.72 -10.65 -14.99
N GLY A 134 -11.95 -11.59 -15.56
CA GLY A 134 -10.99 -11.29 -16.64
C GLY A 134 -9.78 -10.47 -16.20
N LEU A 135 -9.59 -10.37 -14.88
CA LEU A 135 -8.41 -9.81 -14.23
C LEU A 135 -7.52 -10.96 -13.80
N SER A 136 -6.26 -10.96 -14.22
CA SER A 136 -5.25 -11.88 -13.68
C SER A 136 -3.90 -11.18 -13.58
N GLY A 137 -3.14 -11.47 -12.52
CA GLY A 137 -1.90 -10.75 -12.26
C GLY A 137 -1.36 -10.94 -10.85
N VAL A 138 -0.49 -10.02 -10.44
CA VAL A 138 0.06 -9.99 -9.08
C VAL A 138 -0.02 -8.57 -8.53
N THR A 139 -0.28 -8.47 -7.23
CA THR A 139 -0.11 -7.23 -6.46
C THR A 139 0.93 -7.45 -5.40
N LEU A 140 1.93 -6.58 -5.36
CA LEU A 140 2.94 -6.54 -4.32
C LEU A 140 2.72 -5.32 -3.44
N ALA A 141 2.98 -5.45 -2.14
CA ALA A 141 2.92 -4.33 -1.21
C ALA A 141 4.12 -4.37 -0.25
N THR A 142 4.72 -3.22 0.02
CA THR A 142 5.82 -3.12 1.00
C THR A 142 5.78 -1.78 1.72
N ARG A 143 6.40 -1.76 2.91
CA ARG A 143 6.62 -0.54 3.67
C ARG A 143 8.12 -0.28 3.81
N VAL A 144 8.56 0.92 3.48
CA VAL A 144 9.92 1.39 3.68
C VAL A 144 9.87 2.77 4.33
N GLY A 145 10.35 2.86 5.57
CA GLY A 145 10.24 4.08 6.37
C GLY A 145 8.78 4.49 6.57
N GLU A 146 8.43 5.68 6.09
CA GLU A 146 7.05 6.20 6.14
C GLU A 146 6.22 5.86 4.90
N PHE A 147 6.85 5.32 3.85
CA PHE A 147 6.17 5.03 2.58
C PHE A 147 5.58 3.63 2.56
N ASN A 148 4.28 3.57 2.27
CA ASN A 148 3.54 2.37 1.92
C ASN A 148 3.36 2.33 0.40
N THR A 149 3.90 1.32 -0.26
CA THR A 149 3.88 1.21 -1.73
C THR A 149 3.17 -0.06 -2.16
N GLN A 150 2.38 0.04 -3.23
CA GLN A 150 1.80 -1.09 -3.93
C GLN A 150 2.21 -1.09 -5.40
N PHE A 151 2.43 -2.28 -5.93
CA PHE A 151 2.73 -2.49 -7.34
C PHE A 151 1.89 -3.63 -7.93
N LYS A 152 1.02 -3.27 -8.88
CA LYS A 152 0.09 -4.17 -9.56
C LYS A 152 0.57 -4.40 -10.98
N ILE A 153 0.63 -5.67 -11.37
CA ILE A 153 1.01 -6.08 -12.73
C ILE A 153 -0.07 -7.03 -13.23
N TRP A 154 -0.73 -6.68 -14.34
CA TRP A 154 -1.79 -7.49 -14.92
C TRP A 154 -1.28 -8.26 -16.15
N GLN A 155 -1.50 -9.57 -16.15
CA GLN A 155 -1.38 -10.42 -17.34
C GLN A 155 -2.58 -10.21 -18.27
N ALA A 156 -3.77 -10.08 -17.67
CA ALA A 156 -5.00 -9.77 -18.36
C ALA A 156 -5.83 -8.77 -17.55
N TYR A 157 -6.48 -7.85 -18.25
CA TYR A 157 -7.41 -6.89 -17.69
C TYR A 157 -8.63 -6.76 -18.61
N ASP A 158 -9.83 -7.03 -18.08
CA ASP A 158 -11.10 -6.94 -18.83
C ASP A 158 -11.05 -7.74 -20.16
N GLY A 159 -10.51 -8.95 -20.12
CA GLY A 159 -10.35 -9.81 -21.30
C GLY A 159 -9.22 -9.43 -22.26
N HIS A 160 -8.53 -8.30 -22.03
CA HIS A 160 -7.36 -7.88 -22.80
C HIS A 160 -6.07 -8.39 -22.18
N LYS A 161 -5.27 -9.14 -22.95
CA LYS A 161 -3.96 -9.62 -22.49
C LYS A 161 -2.89 -8.55 -22.70
N THR A 162 -2.08 -8.32 -21.68
CA THR A 162 -0.84 -7.52 -21.79
C THR A 162 0.09 -8.20 -22.79
N ARG A 163 0.58 -7.45 -23.78
CA ARG A 163 1.41 -8.02 -24.87
C ARG A 163 2.89 -7.77 -24.61
N THR A 164 3.71 -8.78 -24.85
CA THR A 164 5.18 -8.76 -24.75
C THR A 164 5.79 -9.10 -26.11
N GLU A 165 7.11 -8.95 -26.23
CA GLU A 165 7.87 -9.36 -27.42
C GLU A 165 7.68 -10.85 -27.75
N ASP A 166 7.46 -11.69 -26.73
CA ASP A 166 7.34 -13.15 -26.86
C ASP A 166 5.88 -13.66 -26.89
N GLY A 167 4.89 -12.75 -26.93
CA GLY A 167 3.47 -13.06 -26.89
C GLY A 167 2.75 -12.51 -25.65
N PRO A 168 1.57 -13.04 -25.27
CA PRO A 168 0.87 -12.58 -24.09
C PRO A 168 1.71 -12.75 -22.82
N LEU A 169 1.70 -11.74 -21.94
CA LEU A 169 2.43 -11.78 -20.68
C LEU A 169 1.97 -12.97 -19.83
N SER A 170 2.93 -13.80 -19.42
CA SER A 170 2.76 -14.83 -18.41
C SER A 170 3.79 -14.58 -17.31
N ILE A 171 3.36 -14.02 -16.18
CA ILE A 171 4.24 -13.62 -15.08
C ILE A 171 4.78 -14.88 -14.40
N SER A 172 6.09 -15.10 -14.48
CA SER A 172 6.79 -16.19 -13.79
C SER A 172 7.10 -15.83 -12.33
N ASN A 173 7.47 -16.83 -11.52
CA ASN A 173 7.92 -16.57 -10.13
C ASN A 173 9.17 -15.69 -10.08
N SER A 174 10.10 -15.85 -11.03
CA SER A 174 11.29 -15.00 -11.10
C SER A 174 10.94 -13.54 -11.39
N GLN A 175 9.87 -13.28 -12.16
CA GLN A 175 9.36 -11.93 -12.39
C GLN A 175 8.64 -11.36 -11.16
N VAL A 176 7.96 -12.18 -10.36
CA VAL A 176 7.41 -11.76 -9.06
C VAL A 176 8.55 -11.35 -8.11
N GLU A 177 9.61 -12.15 -8.01
CA GLU A 177 10.80 -11.82 -7.22
C GLU A 177 11.50 -10.54 -7.73
N ALA A 178 11.57 -10.35 -9.05
CA ALA A 178 12.10 -9.12 -9.64
C ALA A 178 11.24 -7.90 -9.28
N ALA A 179 9.91 -8.04 -9.33
CA ALA A 179 8.97 -7.00 -8.91
C ALA A 179 9.11 -6.69 -7.42
N ALA A 180 9.36 -7.71 -6.58
CA ALA A 180 9.56 -7.55 -5.14
C ALA A 180 10.87 -6.80 -4.82
N ARG A 181 11.95 -7.08 -5.55
CA ARG A 181 13.19 -6.29 -5.47
C ARG A 181 12.98 -4.86 -5.92
N PHE A 182 12.34 -4.69 -7.07
CA PHE A 182 12.04 -3.39 -7.64
C PHE A 182 11.23 -2.51 -6.68
N ILE A 183 10.11 -3.00 -6.14
CA ILE A 183 9.26 -2.20 -5.25
C ILE A 183 10.02 -1.78 -3.98
N VAL A 184 10.85 -2.66 -3.41
CA VAL A 184 11.69 -2.31 -2.25
C VAL A 184 12.74 -1.26 -2.59
N GLU A 185 13.41 -1.39 -3.73
CA GLU A 185 14.44 -0.47 -4.20
C GLU A 185 13.86 0.94 -4.40
N VAL A 186 12.81 1.07 -5.21
CA VAL A 186 12.24 2.39 -5.54
C VAL A 186 11.59 3.06 -4.34
N THR A 187 10.99 2.30 -3.41
CA THR A 187 10.48 2.88 -2.17
C THR A 187 11.62 3.26 -1.20
N GLY A 188 12.73 2.53 -1.22
CA GLY A 188 13.94 2.92 -0.50
C GLY A 188 14.54 4.25 -0.99
N HIS A 189 14.55 4.46 -2.31
CA HIS A 189 14.94 5.75 -2.90
C HIS A 189 14.03 6.90 -2.42
N LEU A 190 12.70 6.67 -2.36
CA LEU A 190 11.76 7.65 -1.83
C LEU A 190 12.01 8.01 -0.37
N ASP A 191 12.18 7.02 0.49
CA ASP A 191 12.50 7.22 1.91
C ASP A 191 13.83 7.97 2.10
N ALA A 192 14.83 7.65 1.28
CA ALA A 192 16.10 8.37 1.27
C ALA A 192 16.00 9.80 0.70
N GLY A 193 14.98 10.07 -0.13
CA GLY A 193 14.84 11.29 -0.91
C GLY A 193 15.91 11.44 -2.00
N GLN A 194 16.44 10.32 -2.51
CA GLN A 194 17.57 10.26 -3.43
C GLN A 194 17.34 9.20 -4.53
N TRP A 195 17.49 9.58 -5.79
CA TRP A 195 17.40 8.70 -6.95
C TRP A 195 18.77 8.16 -7.35
#